data_AF-A0A961YM72-F1
#
_entry.id   AF-A0A961YM72-F1
#
_cell.length_a   1.000
_cell.length_b   1.000
_cell.length_c   1.000
_cell.angle_alpha   90.00
_cell.angle_beta   90.00
_cell.angle_gamma   90.00
#
_symmetry.space_group_name_H-M   'P 1'
#
loop_
_entity.id
_entity.type
_entity.pdbx_description
1 polymer ?
#
loop_
_entity_poly.entity_id
_entity_poly.type
_entity_poly.pdbx_seq_one_letter_code
_entity_poly.pdbx_strand_id
1 'polypeptide(L)' 'ALLHHFGSAKAVARANLSDLQAVDGVSAAMARAIYDHFHERG' A
#
# COMPACT_ATOMS: atom_id res chain seq x y z
N ALA A 1 5.95 -1.80 9.37
CA ALA A 1 4.69 -2.49 9.01
C ALA A 1 4.64 -2.85 7.53
N LEU A 2 4.53 -1.88 6.61
CA LEU A 2 4.36 -2.16 5.17
C LEU A 2 5.46 -3.02 4.53
N LEU A 3 6.75 -2.69 4.75
CA LEU A 3 7.85 -3.51 4.20
C LEU A 3 7.93 -4.92 4.83
N HIS A 4 7.52 -5.06 6.08
CA HIS A 4 7.41 -6.38 6.72
C HIS A 4 6.24 -7.19 6.15
N HIS A 5 5.13 -6.53 5.79
CA HIS A 5 3.94 -7.17 5.25
C HIS A 5 4.11 -7.55 3.76
N PHE A 6 4.68 -6.66 2.95
CA PHE A 6 4.81 -6.82 1.50
C PHE A 6 6.21 -7.26 1.04
N GLY A 7 7.22 -7.19 1.90
CA GLY A 7 8.60 -7.61 1.60
C GLY A 7 9.40 -6.63 0.73
N SER A 8 8.77 -5.80 -0.10
CA SER A 8 9.47 -4.81 -0.92
C SER A 8 8.57 -3.66 -1.38
N ALA A 9 9.17 -2.51 -1.72
CA ALA A 9 8.45 -1.39 -2.34
C ALA A 9 7.77 -1.79 -3.68
N LYS A 10 8.38 -2.73 -4.42
CA LYS A 10 7.82 -3.25 -5.68
C LYS A 10 6.55 -4.06 -5.45
N ALA A 11 6.47 -4.78 -4.33
CA ALA A 11 5.27 -5.50 -3.90
C ALA A 11 4.18 -4.53 -3.41
N VAL A 12 4.55 -3.47 -2.67
CA VAL A 12 3.61 -2.41 -2.28
C VAL A 12 3.00 -1.73 -3.50
N ALA A 13 3.80 -1.47 -4.54
CA ALA A 13 3.31 -0.88 -5.80
C ALA A 13 2.33 -1.79 -6.57
N ARG A 14 2.35 -3.10 -6.33
CA ARG A 14 1.43 -4.08 -6.94
C ARG A 14 0.25 -4.44 -6.04
N ALA A 15 0.27 -3.99 -4.78
CA ALA A 15 -0.77 -4.29 -3.82
C ALA A 15 -2.07 -3.57 -4.22
N ASN A 16 -3.20 -4.25 -4.05
CA ASN A 16 -4.48 -3.61 -4.20
C ASN A 16 -4.79 -2.76 -2.96
N LEU A 17 -5.79 -1.89 -3.04
CA LEU A 17 -6.17 -1.04 -1.92
C LEU A 17 -6.54 -1.84 -0.65
N SER A 18 -7.27 -2.95 -0.80
CA SER A 18 -7.69 -3.77 0.34
C SER A 18 -6.49 -4.39 1.07
N ASP A 19 -5.45 -4.78 0.35
CA ASP A 19 -4.21 -5.31 0.94
C ASP A 19 -3.51 -4.22 1.76
N LEU A 20 -3.47 -2.99 1.24
CA LEU A 20 -2.89 -1.85 1.96
C LEU A 20 -3.68 -1.51 3.22
N GLN A 21 -5.01 -1.67 3.20
CA GLN A 21 -5.89 -1.47 4.36
C GLN A 21 -5.80 -2.62 5.39
N ALA A 22 -5.42 -3.83 4.97
CA ALA A 22 -5.24 -4.98 5.85
C ALA A 22 -3.98 -4.88 6.72
N VAL A 23 -3.11 -3.89 6.47
CA VAL A 23 -1.91 -3.67 7.28
C VAL A 23 -2.27 -2.97 8.57
N ASP A 24 -1.97 -3.63 9.70
CA ASP A 24 -2.16 -3.05 11.02
C ASP A 24 -1.48 -1.68 11.16
N GLY A 25 -2.27 -0.69 11.57
CA GLY A 25 -1.84 0.70 11.71
C GLY A 25 -1.94 1.54 10.42
N VAL A 26 -2.40 0.98 9.31
CA VAL A 26 -2.67 1.74 8.08
C VAL A 26 -4.16 2.12 8.04
N SER A 27 -4.43 3.42 8.05
CA SER A 27 -5.80 3.92 7.90
C SER A 27 -6.25 3.85 6.44
N ALA A 28 -7.57 3.88 6.20
CA ALA A 28 -8.12 3.89 4.84
C ALA A 28 -7.60 5.08 4.00
N ALA A 29 -7.43 6.26 4.61
CA ALA A 29 -6.86 7.43 3.95
C ALA A 29 -5.38 7.24 3.59
N MET A 30 -4.60 6.62 4.47
CA MET A 30 -3.19 6.31 4.21
C MET A 30 -3.05 5.24 3.12
N ALA A 31 -3.87 4.19 3.15
CA ALA A 31 -3.90 3.16 2.11
C ALA A 31 -4.24 3.76 0.74
N ARG A 32 -5.22 4.68 0.68
CA ARG A 32 -5.56 5.44 -0.54
C ARG A 32 -4.37 6.24 -1.04
N ALA A 33 -3.75 7.06 -0.20
CA ALA A 33 -2.60 7.88 -0.60
C ALA A 33 -1.41 7.04 -1.11
N ILE A 34 -1.15 5.88 -0.50
CA ILE A 34 -0.12 4.94 -0.95
C ILE A 34 -0.50 4.34 -2.31
N TYR A 35 -1.74 3.87 -2.45
CA TYR A 35 -2.23 3.31 -3.70
C TYR A 35 -2.11 4.31 -4.84
N ASP A 36 -2.61 5.52 -4.62
CA ASP A 36 -2.59 6.62 -5.60
C ASP A 36 -1.14 6.99 -5.96
N HIS A 37 -0.22 7.08 -4.98
CA HIS A 37 1.19 7.36 -5.24
C HIS A 37 1.86 6.39 -6.24
N PHE A 38 1.55 5.09 -6.14
CA PHE A 38 2.12 4.08 -7.02
C PHE A 38 1.36 3.90 -8.35
N HIS A 39 0.09 4.32 -8.42
CA HIS A 39 -0.76 4.11 -9.59
C HIS A 39 -1.03 5.38 -10.42
N GLU A 40 -0.93 6.59 -9.86
CA GLU A 40 -1.10 7.85 -10.60
C GLU A 40 0.11 8.22 -11.47
N ARG A 41 1.28 7.63 -11.22
CA ARG A 41 2.51 7.88 -12.01
C ARG A 41 2.81 6.79 -13.05
N GLY A 42 1.85 5.91 -13.33
CA GLY A 42 1.93 4.86 -14.34
C GLY A 42 1.58 5.36 -15.74
#